data_AF-X1QV79-F1
#
_entry.id   AF-X1QV79-F1
#
_cell.length_a   1.000
_cell.length_b   1.000
_cell.length_c   1.000
_cell.angle_alpha   90.00
_cell.angle_beta   90.00
_cell.angle_gamma   90.00
#
_symmetry.space_group_name_H-M   'P 1'
#
loop_
_entity.id
_entity.type
_entity.pdbx_description
1 polymer ?
#
loop_
_entity_poly.entity_id
_entity_poly.type
_entity_poly.pdbx_seq_one_letter_code
_entity_poly.pdbx_strand_id
1 'polypeptide(L)'
;MKSKQIRETNELQLRIGPYRTTFVGTEIIRVSTLSEWQNYGEILKRIDEAKQWAIGDWLVDGKKHYGDGLYERAAEILGYEQKTLREFKSLSDRFELSVRTDKVLWRHHYEVASLKKTYRPETDKWEVSDEPDTDKMQEFLKRAEEEKLSVRELRDIVSQFKANQQREIELANEPEKYRIVLADPPWSYSNTMPEYFIEQGDHYPLMTIEEICALPIKKITTENSVLFL
;
A
#
# COMPACT_ATOMS: atom_id res chain seq x y z
N MET A 1 -28.08 10.93 -57.03
CA MET A 1 -27.78 9.57 -56.54
C MET A 1 -26.29 9.35 -56.45
N LYS A 2 -25.78 9.28 -55.23
CA LYS A 2 -24.74 8.36 -54.74
C LYS A 2 -24.47 8.78 -53.29
N SER A 3 -25.26 8.24 -52.37
CA SER A 3 -24.90 8.25 -50.96
C SER A 3 -23.61 7.45 -50.86
N LYS A 4 -22.52 8.13 -50.56
CA LYS A 4 -21.29 7.48 -50.13
C LYS A 4 -21.60 7.02 -48.71
N GLN A 5 -22.13 5.80 -48.60
CA GLN A 5 -22.38 5.14 -47.34
C GLN A 5 -21.04 5.08 -46.60
N ILE A 6 -20.85 6.02 -45.67
CA ILE A 6 -19.75 6.00 -44.72
C ILE A 6 -20.01 4.72 -43.93
N ARG A 7 -19.24 3.67 -44.20
CA ARG A 7 -19.17 2.54 -43.28
C ARG A 7 -18.59 3.11 -41.99
N GLU A 8 -19.45 3.35 -41.00
CA GLU A 8 -19.05 3.48 -39.61
C GLU A 8 -18.13 2.30 -39.31
N THR A 9 -16.82 2.58 -39.25
CA THR A 9 -15.85 1.57 -38.87
C THR A 9 -15.87 1.57 -37.34
N ASN A 10 -16.96 1.05 -36.78
CA ASN A 10 -17.11 0.75 -35.36
C ASN A 10 -16.21 -0.45 -35.02
N GLU A 11 -14.89 -0.28 -35.05
CA GLU A 11 -13.97 -1.33 -34.63
C GLU A 11 -12.76 -0.75 -33.89
N LEU A 12 -12.55 -1.24 -32.68
CA LEU A 12 -11.24 -1.25 -32.04
C LEU A 12 -10.38 -2.31 -32.75
N GLN A 13 -9.75 -1.96 -33.88
CA GLN A 13 -8.87 -2.87 -34.60
C GLN A 13 -7.49 -2.93 -33.93
N LEU A 14 -7.29 -3.87 -33.02
CA LEU A 14 -5.95 -4.25 -32.59
C LEU A 14 -5.38 -5.23 -33.61
N ARG A 15 -4.46 -4.75 -34.45
CA ARG A 15 -3.73 -5.57 -35.43
C ARG A 15 -2.40 -5.99 -34.84
N ILE A 16 -2.29 -7.25 -34.44
CA ILE A 16 -1.07 -7.82 -33.84
C ILE A 16 -0.76 -9.10 -34.62
N GLY A 17 0.06 -8.96 -35.67
CA GLY A 17 0.43 -10.07 -36.53
C GLY A 17 -0.79 -10.74 -37.19
N PRO A 18 -1.03 -12.06 -36.99
CA PRO A 18 -2.11 -12.79 -37.63
C PRO A 18 -3.49 -12.58 -36.99
N TYR A 19 -3.56 -11.87 -35.86
CA TYR A 19 -4.79 -11.69 -35.09
C TYR A 19 -5.42 -10.32 -35.34
N ARG A 20 -6.71 -10.32 -35.68
CA ARG A 20 -7.55 -9.13 -35.76
C ARG A 20 -8.70 -9.23 -34.76
N THR A 21 -8.59 -8.50 -33.65
CA THR A 21 -9.64 -8.43 -32.63
C THR A 21 -10.78 -7.54 -33.12
N THR A 22 -12.02 -8.01 -32.94
CA THR A 22 -13.28 -7.28 -33.15
C THR A 22 -14.08 -7.29 -31.84
N PHE A 23 -15.23 -6.62 -31.79
CA PHE A 23 -16.08 -6.62 -30.59
C PHE A 23 -16.64 -7.99 -30.18
N VAL A 24 -16.69 -8.95 -31.10
CA VAL A 24 -17.30 -10.28 -30.86
C VAL A 24 -16.30 -11.42 -30.88
N GLY A 25 -15.00 -11.14 -31.03
CA GLY A 25 -13.97 -12.18 -31.06
C GLY A 25 -12.75 -11.78 -31.88
N THR A 26 -11.92 -12.77 -32.22
CA THR A 26 -10.66 -12.58 -32.94
C THR A 26 -10.66 -13.36 -34.25
N GLU A 27 -10.48 -12.65 -35.37
CA GLU A 27 -10.28 -13.23 -36.68
C GLU A 27 -8.80 -13.61 -36.85
N ILE A 28 -8.53 -14.85 -37.27
CA ILE A 28 -7.17 -15.37 -37.53
C ILE A 28 -6.93 -15.31 -39.04
N ILE A 29 -6.16 -14.30 -39.48
CA ILE A 29 -5.98 -13.98 -40.90
C ILE A 29 -5.04 -14.99 -41.59
N ARG A 30 -4.09 -15.56 -40.84
CA ARG A 30 -3.18 -16.62 -41.28
C ARG A 30 -2.72 -17.48 -40.12
N VAL A 31 -2.09 -18.60 -40.41
CA VAL A 31 -1.42 -19.43 -39.39
C VAL A 31 -0.42 -18.59 -38.60
N SER A 32 -0.51 -18.64 -37.27
CA SER A 32 0.42 -17.98 -36.37
C SER A 32 1.63 -18.86 -36.08
N THR A 33 2.77 -18.22 -35.81
CA THR A 33 3.88 -18.89 -35.15
C THR A 33 3.60 -19.04 -33.64
N LEU A 34 4.33 -19.94 -32.96
CA LEU A 34 4.22 -20.09 -31.50
C LEU A 34 4.50 -18.77 -30.77
N SER A 35 5.51 -18.02 -31.21
CA SER A 35 5.86 -16.72 -30.63
C SER A 35 4.75 -15.67 -30.82
N GLU A 36 4.11 -15.63 -31.99
CA GLU A 36 2.98 -14.73 -32.24
C GLU A 36 1.77 -15.10 -31.38
N TRP A 37 1.48 -16.39 -31.23
CA TRP A 37 0.41 -16.87 -30.36
C TRP A 37 0.64 -16.50 -28.90
N GLN A 38 1.87 -16.70 -28.39
CA GLN A 38 2.25 -16.32 -27.03
C GLN A 38 2.14 -14.81 -26.81
N ASN A 39 2.71 -14.01 -27.73
CA ASN A 39 2.68 -12.56 -27.64
C ASN A 39 1.25 -12.00 -27.66
N TYR A 40 0.37 -12.56 -28.48
CA TYR A 40 -1.03 -12.14 -28.51
C TYR A 40 -1.73 -12.41 -27.17
N GLY A 41 -1.48 -13.55 -26.52
CA GLY A 41 -1.97 -13.84 -25.17
C GLY A 41 -1.49 -12.83 -24.13
N GLU A 42 -0.21 -12.45 -24.16
CA GLU A 42 0.34 -11.41 -23.26
C GLU A 42 -0.30 -10.03 -23.50
N ILE A 43 -0.58 -9.68 -24.76
CA ILE A 43 -1.26 -8.42 -25.06
C ILE A 43 -2.71 -8.45 -24.56
N LEU A 44 -3.44 -9.56 -24.75
CA LEU A 44 -4.79 -9.70 -24.20
C LEU A 44 -4.81 -9.48 -22.68
N LYS A 45 -3.85 -10.06 -21.96
CA LYS A 45 -3.69 -9.85 -20.52
C LYS A 45 -3.45 -8.37 -20.16
N ARG A 46 -2.63 -7.65 -20.95
CA ARG A 46 -2.29 -6.24 -20.72
C ARG A 46 -3.42 -5.26 -21.09
N ILE A 47 -4.33 -5.64 -21.98
CA ILE A 47 -5.47 -4.79 -22.37
C ILE A 47 -6.36 -4.47 -21.17
N ASP A 48 -6.62 -5.44 -20.30
CA ASP A 48 -7.44 -5.22 -19.11
C ASP A 48 -6.82 -4.19 -18.17
N GLU A 49 -5.49 -4.15 -18.10
CA GLU A 49 -4.74 -3.17 -17.31
C GLU A 49 -4.75 -1.79 -17.96
N ALA A 50 -4.51 -1.74 -19.27
CA ALA A 50 -4.60 -0.52 -20.05
C ALA A 50 -6.00 0.09 -19.99
N LYS A 51 -7.05 -0.73 -19.99
CA LYS A 51 -8.45 -0.31 -19.83
C LYS A 51 -8.68 0.39 -18.49
N GLN A 52 -8.13 -0.14 -17.39
CA GLN A 52 -8.25 0.47 -16.06
C GLN A 52 -7.62 1.87 -16.04
N TRP A 53 -6.41 2.01 -16.59
CA TRP A 53 -5.76 3.31 -16.75
C TRP A 53 -6.55 4.26 -17.63
N ALA A 54 -7.02 3.81 -18.80
CA ALA A 54 -7.77 4.63 -19.74
C ALA A 54 -9.09 5.15 -19.13
N ILE A 55 -9.80 4.31 -18.35
CA ILE A 55 -10.99 4.76 -17.62
C ILE A 55 -10.63 5.81 -16.58
N GLY A 56 -9.56 5.59 -15.82
CA GLY A 56 -9.10 6.54 -14.81
C GLY A 56 -8.71 7.89 -15.43
N ASP A 57 -7.97 7.88 -16.54
CA ASP A 57 -7.54 9.08 -17.26
C ASP A 57 -8.73 9.84 -17.84
N TRP A 58 -9.70 9.13 -18.42
CA TRP A 58 -10.96 9.70 -18.89
C TRP A 58 -11.77 10.37 -17.77
N LEU A 59 -11.79 9.78 -16.57
CA LEU A 59 -12.47 10.38 -15.41
C LEU A 59 -11.72 11.57 -14.81
N VAL A 60 -10.38 11.56 -14.85
CA VAL A 60 -9.55 12.71 -14.46
C VAL A 60 -9.81 13.89 -15.40
N ASP A 61 -9.78 13.63 -16.70
CA ASP A 61 -10.10 14.62 -17.74
C ASP A 61 -11.53 15.15 -17.58
N GLY A 62 -12.50 14.25 -17.37
CA GLY A 62 -13.89 14.60 -17.14
C GLY A 62 -14.06 15.52 -15.92
N LYS A 63 -13.41 15.21 -14.79
CA LYS A 63 -13.46 16.07 -13.61
C LYS A 63 -12.88 17.45 -13.89
N LYS A 64 -11.75 17.51 -14.63
CA LYS A 64 -11.07 18.76 -14.98
C LYS A 64 -11.95 19.67 -15.87
N HIS A 65 -12.66 19.10 -16.84
CA HIS A 65 -13.42 19.86 -17.82
C HIS A 65 -14.89 20.11 -17.41
N TYR A 66 -15.52 19.18 -16.69
CA TYR A 66 -16.95 19.21 -16.42
C TYR A 66 -17.31 19.22 -14.93
N GLY A 67 -16.33 19.07 -14.01
CA GLY A 67 -16.56 19.09 -12.57
C GLY A 67 -16.99 17.74 -11.98
N ASP A 68 -17.65 17.80 -10.82
CA ASP A 68 -18.06 16.61 -10.07
C ASP A 68 -19.39 16.01 -10.57
N GLY A 69 -19.77 14.82 -10.07
CA GLY A 69 -21.04 14.16 -10.39
C GLY A 69 -21.02 13.20 -11.59
N LEU A 70 -19.87 13.04 -12.26
CA LEU A 70 -19.76 12.19 -13.45
C LEU A 70 -19.79 10.67 -13.18
N TYR A 71 -19.66 10.24 -11.92
CA TYR A 71 -19.55 8.81 -11.59
C TYR A 71 -20.83 8.02 -11.89
N GLU A 72 -22.00 8.62 -11.71
CA GLU A 72 -23.27 7.96 -12.04
C GLU A 72 -23.36 7.70 -13.54
N ARG A 73 -23.08 8.73 -14.36
CA ARG A 73 -23.06 8.59 -15.81
C ARG A 73 -21.98 7.64 -16.31
N ALA A 74 -20.79 7.68 -15.72
CA ALA A 74 -19.72 6.76 -16.06
C ALA A 74 -20.05 5.30 -15.68
N ALA A 75 -20.76 5.08 -14.57
CA ALA A 75 -21.25 3.77 -14.17
C ALA A 75 -22.27 3.22 -15.18
N GLU A 76 -23.20 4.06 -15.66
CA GLU A 76 -24.14 3.68 -16.72
C GLU A 76 -23.43 3.30 -18.03
N ILE A 77 -22.38 4.02 -18.41
CA ILE A 77 -21.65 3.78 -19.66
C ILE A 77 -20.80 2.50 -19.59
N LEU A 78 -20.08 2.30 -18.49
CA LEU A 78 -19.07 1.25 -18.38
C LEU A 78 -19.56 0.00 -17.64
N GLY A 79 -20.69 0.06 -16.94
CA GLY A 79 -21.23 -1.02 -16.13
C GLY A 79 -20.42 -1.33 -14.86
N TYR A 80 -19.58 -0.40 -14.40
CA TYR A 80 -18.83 -0.54 -13.15
C TYR A 80 -19.52 0.19 -11.99
N GLU A 81 -19.35 -0.32 -10.78
CA GLU A 81 -19.71 0.42 -9.57
C GLU A 81 -18.93 1.73 -9.46
N GLN A 82 -19.58 2.78 -8.93
CA GLN A 82 -18.92 4.07 -8.72
C GLN A 82 -17.66 3.97 -7.86
N LYS A 83 -17.61 3.03 -6.90
CA LYS A 83 -16.42 2.77 -6.09
C LYS A 83 -15.23 2.37 -6.94
N THR A 84 -15.43 1.42 -7.86
CA THR A 84 -14.39 0.95 -8.80
C THR A 84 -13.90 2.09 -9.69
N LEU A 85 -14.82 2.93 -10.18
CA LEU A 85 -14.48 4.10 -10.99
C LEU A 85 -13.66 5.13 -10.21
N ARG A 86 -13.98 5.35 -8.93
CA ARG A 86 -13.20 6.22 -8.03
C ARG A 86 -11.79 5.68 -7.82
N GLU A 87 -11.63 4.36 -7.68
CA GLU A 87 -10.32 3.72 -7.58
C GLU A 87 -9.49 3.93 -8.85
N PHE A 88 -10.07 3.69 -10.03
CA PHE A 88 -9.38 3.92 -11.32
C PHE A 88 -8.96 5.37 -11.47
N LYS A 89 -9.88 6.32 -11.24
CA LYS A 89 -9.56 7.75 -11.30
C LYS A 89 -8.47 8.10 -10.30
N SER A 90 -8.61 7.69 -9.03
CA SER A 90 -7.65 8.02 -7.98
C SER A 90 -6.24 7.53 -8.29
N LEU A 91 -6.12 6.37 -8.94
CA LEU A 91 -4.81 5.85 -9.33
C LEU A 91 -4.23 6.63 -10.51
N SER A 92 -5.04 6.90 -11.54
CA SER A 92 -4.64 7.72 -12.69
C SER A 92 -4.20 9.13 -12.31
N ASP A 93 -4.87 9.74 -11.33
CA ASP A 93 -4.56 11.07 -10.80
C ASP A 93 -3.24 11.07 -10.01
N ARG A 94 -2.95 9.98 -9.30
CA ARG A 94 -1.75 9.84 -8.46
C ARG A 94 -0.51 9.46 -9.26
N PHE A 95 -0.66 8.59 -10.26
CA PHE A 95 0.42 8.17 -11.14
C PHE A 95 0.27 8.85 -12.48
N GLU A 96 1.02 9.92 -12.71
CA GLU A 96 1.11 10.51 -14.04
C GLU A 96 1.58 9.49 -15.08
N LEU A 97 1.18 9.65 -16.34
CA LEU A 97 1.50 8.70 -17.41
C LEU A 97 3.01 8.44 -17.54
N SER A 98 3.85 9.43 -17.25
CA SER A 98 5.32 9.36 -17.29
C SER A 98 5.93 8.44 -16.23
N VAL A 99 5.24 8.21 -15.12
CA VAL A 99 5.73 7.42 -13.98
C VAL A 99 5.03 6.05 -13.84
N ARG A 100 4.18 5.70 -14.80
CA ARG A 100 3.58 4.36 -14.89
C ARG A 100 4.55 3.44 -15.62
N THR A 101 4.81 2.26 -15.05
CA THR A 101 5.63 1.22 -15.70
C THR A 101 4.72 0.11 -16.22
N ASP A 102 4.98 -0.34 -17.44
CA ASP A 102 4.22 -1.39 -18.11
C ASP A 102 4.74 -2.81 -17.81
N LYS A 103 5.79 -2.88 -16.99
CA LYS A 103 6.45 -4.11 -16.56
C LYS A 103 5.86 -4.71 -15.29
N VAL A 104 4.99 -3.96 -14.60
CA VAL A 104 4.23 -4.43 -13.45
C VAL A 104 2.74 -4.18 -13.67
N LEU A 105 1.93 -5.00 -13.04
CA LEU A 105 0.47 -4.92 -13.15
C LEU A 105 -0.10 -3.60 -12.58
N TRP A 106 -1.28 -3.21 -13.05
CA TRP A 106 -2.05 -2.07 -12.48
C TRP A 106 -2.23 -2.23 -10.96
N ARG A 107 -2.50 -3.47 -10.51
CA ARG A 107 -2.66 -3.80 -9.09
C ARG A 107 -1.41 -3.52 -8.25
N HIS A 108 -0.20 -3.60 -8.80
CA HIS A 108 1.00 -3.23 -8.03
C HIS A 108 1.01 -1.73 -7.70
N HIS A 109 0.62 -0.89 -8.66
CA HIS A 109 0.46 0.55 -8.45
C HIS A 109 -0.60 0.84 -7.37
N TYR A 110 -1.68 0.04 -7.34
CA TYR A 110 -2.71 0.13 -6.32
C TYR A 110 -2.16 -0.16 -4.91
N GLU A 111 -1.37 -1.21 -4.73
CA GLU A 111 -0.82 -1.55 -3.41
C GLU A 111 0.07 -0.44 -2.85
N VAL A 112 0.97 0.10 -3.67
CA VAL A 112 1.90 1.15 -3.24
C VAL A 112 1.22 2.52 -3.08
N ALA A 113 0.06 2.73 -3.69
CA ALA A 113 -0.66 4.02 -3.61
C ALA A 113 -0.99 4.43 -2.18
N SER A 114 -1.05 3.49 -1.22
CA SER A 114 -1.32 3.80 0.19
C SER A 114 -0.12 4.38 0.95
N LEU A 115 1.08 4.43 0.34
CA LEU A 115 2.29 4.96 0.98
C LEU A 115 2.23 6.47 1.16
N LYS A 116 2.62 6.93 2.35
CA LYS A 116 2.52 8.33 2.79
C LYS A 116 3.84 8.75 3.43
N LYS A 117 4.18 10.04 3.29
CA LYS A 117 5.38 10.61 3.90
C LYS A 117 5.22 10.73 5.41
N THR A 118 6.32 10.67 6.13
CA THR A 118 6.37 11.08 7.54
C THR A 118 6.90 12.50 7.64
N TYR A 119 6.43 13.25 8.63
CA TYR A 119 6.90 14.61 8.88
C TYR A 119 6.85 14.92 10.37
N ARG A 120 7.54 15.98 10.77
CA ARG A 120 7.51 16.52 12.13
C ARG A 120 6.87 17.91 12.07
N PRO A 121 5.61 18.09 12.56
CA PRO A 121 4.97 19.39 12.64
C PRO A 121 5.59 20.26 13.75
N GLU A 122 5.05 21.45 13.92
CA GLU A 122 5.41 22.38 15.00
C GLU A 122 5.16 21.81 16.43
N THR A 123 4.35 20.77 16.55
CA THR A 123 4.11 20.02 17.80
C THR A 123 5.31 19.18 18.26
N ASP A 124 6.39 19.15 17.47
CA ASP A 124 7.64 18.43 17.72
C ASP A 124 7.51 16.90 17.80
N LYS A 125 6.37 16.35 17.34
CA LYS A 125 6.11 14.91 17.25
C LYS A 125 6.10 14.44 15.81
N TRP A 126 6.73 13.31 15.52
CA TRP A 126 6.63 12.70 14.19
C TRP A 126 5.22 12.17 13.93
N GLU A 127 4.72 12.37 12.72
CA GLU A 127 3.38 11.93 12.29
C GLU A 127 3.41 11.50 10.82
N VAL A 128 2.41 10.72 10.40
CA VAL A 128 2.20 10.36 8.99
C VAL A 128 1.41 11.49 8.32
N SER A 129 1.97 12.07 7.25
CA SER A 129 1.33 13.10 6.45
C SER A 129 0.23 12.51 5.56
N ASP A 130 -0.68 13.37 5.07
CA ASP A 130 -1.60 12.99 3.99
C ASP A 130 -0.95 13.03 2.61
N GLU A 131 0.27 13.57 2.51
CA GLU A 131 1.02 13.60 1.26
C GLU A 131 1.47 12.20 0.83
N PRO A 132 1.26 11.83 -0.45
CA PRO A 132 1.77 10.58 -0.98
C PRO A 132 3.30 10.56 -0.99
N ASP A 133 3.88 9.42 -0.65
CA ASP A 133 5.32 9.19 -0.80
C ASP A 133 5.62 8.65 -2.20
N THR A 134 5.69 9.55 -3.18
CA THR A 134 5.94 9.21 -4.58
C THR A 134 7.26 8.49 -4.78
N ASP A 135 8.29 8.85 -3.99
CA ASP A 135 9.62 8.27 -4.11
C ASP A 135 9.60 6.82 -3.63
N LYS A 136 8.98 6.55 -2.47
CA LYS A 136 8.80 5.18 -1.99
C LYS A 136 7.88 4.36 -2.87
N MET A 137 6.83 4.94 -3.46
CA MET A 137 5.99 4.25 -4.43
C MET A 137 6.82 3.75 -5.63
N GLN A 138 7.65 4.61 -6.22
CA GLN A 138 8.49 4.25 -7.35
C GLN A 138 9.58 3.24 -6.98
N GLU A 139 10.20 3.39 -5.81
CA GLU A 139 11.16 2.42 -5.26
C GLU A 139 10.53 1.01 -5.16
N PHE A 140 9.32 0.92 -4.63
CA PHE A 140 8.62 -0.35 -4.41
C PHE A 140 8.14 -0.97 -5.72
N LEU A 141 7.71 -0.17 -6.69
CA LEU A 141 7.36 -0.64 -8.03
C LEU A 141 8.59 -1.16 -8.78
N LYS A 142 9.72 -0.45 -8.71
CA LYS A 142 10.99 -0.89 -9.28
C LYS A 142 11.44 -2.21 -8.66
N ARG A 143 11.34 -2.33 -7.34
CA ARG A 143 11.63 -3.58 -6.64
C ARG A 143 10.71 -4.72 -7.10
N ALA A 144 9.42 -4.46 -7.27
CA ALA A 144 8.46 -5.45 -7.77
C ALA A 144 8.80 -5.92 -9.20
N GLU A 145 9.28 -5.02 -10.05
CA GLU A 145 9.78 -5.35 -11.39
C GLU A 145 11.03 -6.24 -11.33
N GLU A 146 12.05 -5.81 -10.57
CA GLU A 146 13.36 -6.48 -10.51
C GLU A 146 13.28 -7.86 -9.85
N GLU A 147 12.57 -7.97 -8.74
CA GLU A 147 12.38 -9.22 -7.99
C GLU A 147 11.21 -10.06 -8.55
N LYS A 148 10.49 -9.56 -9.57
CA LYS A 148 9.29 -10.19 -10.16
C LYS A 148 8.23 -10.56 -9.12
N LEU A 149 8.00 -9.66 -8.18
CA LEU A 149 7.06 -9.88 -7.08
C LEU A 149 5.64 -10.03 -7.62
N SER A 150 4.88 -10.92 -6.99
CA SER A 150 3.44 -10.95 -7.14
C SER A 150 2.79 -9.77 -6.40
N VAL A 151 1.55 -9.45 -6.77
CA VAL A 151 0.75 -8.41 -6.10
C VAL A 151 0.63 -8.66 -4.60
N ARG A 152 0.52 -9.95 -4.20
CA ARG A 152 0.42 -10.34 -2.80
C ARG A 152 1.72 -10.07 -2.04
N GLU A 153 2.86 -10.47 -2.59
CA GLU A 153 4.16 -10.24 -1.96
C GLU A 153 4.44 -8.74 -1.80
N LEU A 154 4.13 -7.94 -2.83
CA LEU A 154 4.26 -6.49 -2.74
C LEU A 154 3.32 -5.90 -1.68
N ARG A 155 2.08 -6.38 -1.57
CA ARG A 155 1.14 -5.96 -0.51
C ARG A 155 1.69 -6.25 0.88
N ASP A 156 2.29 -7.43 1.07
CA ASP A 156 2.86 -7.83 2.35
C ASP A 156 4.05 -6.93 2.72
N ILE A 157 4.92 -6.61 1.74
CA ILE A 157 6.03 -5.66 1.90
C ILE A 157 5.52 -4.25 2.24
N VAL A 158 4.52 -3.74 1.52
CA VAL A 158 3.90 -2.42 1.80
C VAL A 158 3.28 -2.39 3.20
N SER A 159 2.63 -3.46 3.61
CA SER A 159 2.02 -3.57 4.95
C SER A 159 3.07 -3.57 6.05
N GLN A 160 4.16 -4.34 5.86
CA GLN A 160 5.29 -4.36 6.79
C GLN A 160 5.99 -3.01 6.87
N PHE A 161 6.19 -2.34 5.72
CA PHE A 161 6.77 -1.00 5.68
C PHE A 161 5.93 0.01 6.49
N LYS A 162 4.61 0.02 6.31
CA LYS A 162 3.72 0.92 7.08
C LYS A 162 3.75 0.61 8.57
N ALA A 163 3.80 -0.67 8.95
CA ALA A 163 3.93 -1.06 10.35
C ALA A 163 5.26 -0.60 10.96
N ASN A 164 6.36 -0.73 10.21
CA ASN A 164 7.68 -0.25 10.63
C ASN A 164 7.71 1.27 10.72
N GLN A 165 7.15 1.98 9.74
CA GLN A 165 7.03 3.44 9.74
C GLN A 165 6.28 3.93 10.98
N GLN A 166 5.15 3.29 11.32
CA GLN A 166 4.37 3.62 12.52
C GLN A 166 5.18 3.37 13.81
N ARG A 167 5.89 2.25 13.88
CA ARG A 167 6.75 1.93 15.02
C ARG A 167 7.91 2.91 15.18
N GLU A 168 8.54 3.32 14.07
CA GLU A 168 9.61 4.32 14.08
C GLU A 168 9.11 5.68 14.55
N ILE A 169 7.90 6.08 14.14
CA ILE A 169 7.23 7.28 14.64
C ILE A 169 6.98 7.17 16.15
N GLU A 170 6.46 6.04 16.61
CA GLU A 170 6.21 5.81 18.05
C GLU A 170 7.50 5.93 18.87
N LEU A 171 8.57 5.27 18.44
CA LEU A 171 9.89 5.36 19.07
C LEU A 171 10.46 6.78 19.04
N ALA A 172 10.33 7.48 17.91
CA ALA A 172 10.80 8.86 17.77
C ALA A 172 9.99 9.85 18.63
N ASN A 173 8.77 9.47 19.01
CA ASN A 173 7.89 10.22 19.90
C ASN A 173 7.96 9.76 21.36
N GLU A 174 8.74 8.73 21.68
CA GLU A 174 8.91 8.30 23.06
C GLU A 174 9.55 9.44 23.87
N PRO A 175 9.00 9.74 25.06
CA PRO A 175 9.57 10.77 25.89
C PRO A 175 10.96 10.32 26.37
N GLU A 176 11.96 11.20 26.29
CA GLU A 176 13.30 10.93 26.85
C GLU A 176 13.25 10.64 28.37
N LYS A 177 12.22 11.14 29.04
CA LYS A 177 11.99 10.99 30.48
C LYS A 177 10.51 10.78 30.80
N TYR A 178 10.22 9.84 31.68
CA TYR A 178 8.89 9.48 32.13
C TYR A 178 8.49 10.23 33.40
N ARG A 179 7.22 10.65 33.47
CA ARG A 179 6.63 11.26 34.68
C ARG A 179 6.02 10.23 35.62
N ILE A 180 5.60 9.09 35.10
CA ILE A 180 4.98 8.02 35.88
C ILE A 180 5.76 6.74 35.57
N VAL A 181 6.23 6.08 36.62
CA VAL A 181 6.85 4.76 36.53
C VAL A 181 5.95 3.79 37.28
N LEU A 182 5.54 2.71 36.62
CA LEU A 182 4.88 1.58 37.26
C LEU A 182 5.89 0.42 37.28
N ALA A 183 6.16 -0.12 38.46
CA ALA A 183 7.16 -1.17 38.65
C ALA A 183 6.60 -2.27 39.55
N ASP A 184 6.82 -3.52 39.16
CA ASP A 184 6.56 -4.72 39.96
C ASP A 184 7.85 -5.56 39.94
N PRO A 185 8.91 -5.10 40.63
CA PRO A 185 10.23 -5.73 40.55
C PRO A 185 10.19 -7.12 41.20
N PRO A 186 11.04 -8.07 40.76
CA PRO A 186 11.05 -9.44 41.28
C PRO A 186 11.73 -9.49 42.66
N TRP A 187 11.11 -8.88 43.66
CA TRP A 187 11.60 -8.80 45.04
C TRP A 187 11.83 -10.20 45.63
N SER A 188 12.88 -10.36 46.43
CA SER A 188 12.99 -11.54 47.30
C SER A 188 12.11 -11.34 48.54
N TYR A 189 10.95 -12.01 48.63
CA TYR A 189 10.20 -12.07 49.89
C TYR A 189 10.66 -13.25 50.75
N SER A 190 10.84 -13.03 52.04
CA SER A 190 11.13 -14.08 53.03
C SER A 190 9.87 -14.83 53.50
N ASN A 191 8.86 -14.96 52.65
CA ASN A 191 7.63 -15.64 53.02
C ASN A 191 7.86 -17.15 52.98
N THR A 192 7.82 -17.80 54.14
CA THR A 192 7.59 -19.24 54.24
C THR A 192 6.20 -19.56 53.71
N MET A 193 6.08 -19.79 52.41
CA MET A 193 4.89 -20.41 51.85
C MET A 193 4.90 -21.92 52.17
N PRO A 194 3.74 -22.56 52.36
CA PRO A 194 3.67 -24.01 52.56
C PRO A 194 4.28 -24.77 51.36
N GLU A 195 4.95 -25.90 51.62
CA GLU A 195 5.74 -26.75 50.68
C GLU A 195 5.06 -27.11 49.33
N TYR A 196 3.78 -26.83 49.14
CA TYR A 196 3.00 -27.18 47.95
C TYR A 196 2.97 -26.09 46.87
N PHE A 197 3.52 -24.90 47.13
CA PHE A 197 3.64 -23.82 46.14
C PHE A 197 5.04 -23.79 45.54
N ILE A 198 5.10 -23.73 44.20
CA ILE A 198 6.35 -23.56 43.43
C ILE A 198 6.97 -22.22 43.84
N GLU A 199 8.24 -22.22 44.25
CA GLU A 199 8.94 -20.99 44.64
C GLU A 199 9.07 -20.07 43.42
N GLN A 200 8.81 -18.76 43.58
CA GLN A 200 8.88 -17.77 42.49
C GLN A 200 10.26 -17.73 41.81
N GLY A 201 11.32 -18.18 42.48
CA GLY A 201 12.68 -18.31 41.95
C GLY A 201 12.83 -19.33 40.81
N ASP A 202 11.83 -20.17 40.55
CA ASP A 202 11.87 -21.15 39.46
C ASP A 202 11.54 -20.55 38.07
N HIS A 203 11.01 -19.32 38.00
CA HIS A 203 10.55 -18.69 36.74
C HIS A 203 11.43 -17.53 36.24
N TYR A 204 12.05 -16.76 37.14
CA TYR A 204 12.97 -15.67 36.80
C TYR A 204 13.89 -15.32 37.99
N PRO A 205 15.08 -14.74 37.76
CA PRO A 205 15.98 -14.30 38.83
C PRO A 205 15.31 -13.25 39.72
N LEU A 206 15.38 -13.45 41.03
CA LEU A 206 14.93 -12.49 42.04
C LEU A 206 16.01 -11.42 42.29
N MET A 207 15.59 -10.22 42.70
CA MET A 207 16.45 -9.11 43.06
C MET A 207 16.34 -8.78 44.56
N THR A 208 17.47 -8.44 45.19
CA THR A 208 17.45 -7.90 46.55
C THR A 208 16.92 -6.46 46.56
N ILE A 209 16.55 -5.98 47.76
CA ILE A 209 16.10 -4.58 47.93
C ILE A 209 17.21 -3.62 47.47
N GLU A 210 18.48 -3.91 47.78
CA GLU A 210 19.62 -3.10 47.36
C GLU A 210 19.75 -3.03 45.84
N GLU A 211 19.57 -4.15 45.14
CA GLU A 211 19.63 -4.21 43.68
C GLU A 211 18.47 -3.44 43.04
N ILE A 212 17.26 -3.55 43.60
CA ILE A 212 16.08 -2.79 43.16
C ILE A 212 16.33 -1.28 43.37
N CYS A 213 16.85 -0.88 44.51
CA CYS A 213 17.18 0.53 44.80
C CYS A 213 18.31 1.08 43.91
N ALA A 214 19.20 0.22 43.41
CA ALA A 214 20.30 0.59 42.52
C ALA A 214 19.87 0.77 41.05
N LEU A 215 18.63 0.41 40.69
CA LEU A 215 18.11 0.58 39.33
C LEU A 215 18.21 2.06 38.90
N PRO A 216 18.63 2.35 37.65
CA PRO A 216 18.89 3.71 37.19
C PRO A 216 17.61 4.51 36.85
N ILE A 217 16.54 4.35 37.64
CA ILE A 217 15.23 4.97 37.42
C ILE A 217 15.34 6.49 37.32
N LYS A 218 16.23 7.12 38.12
CA LYS A 218 16.47 8.57 38.06
C LYS A 218 16.94 9.09 36.70
N LYS A 219 17.61 8.26 35.89
CA LYS A 219 18.08 8.66 34.55
C LYS A 219 16.93 8.79 33.55
N ILE A 220 15.87 8.03 33.76
CA ILE A 220 14.71 7.93 32.87
C ILE A 220 13.50 8.71 33.39
N THR A 221 13.59 9.44 34.50
CA THR A 221 12.47 10.20 35.07
C THR A 221 12.66 11.70 34.98
N THR A 222 11.55 12.44 34.81
CA THR A 222 11.53 13.90 34.93
C THR A 222 11.72 14.34 36.39
N GLU A 223 12.01 15.61 36.66
CA GLU A 223 12.11 16.13 38.05
C GLU A 223 10.86 15.87 38.89
N ASN A 224 9.67 16.04 38.30
CA ASN A 224 8.38 15.84 38.96
C ASN A 224 7.74 14.53 38.51
N SER A 225 8.23 13.40 39.04
CA SER A 225 7.76 12.05 38.73
C SER A 225 7.17 11.30 39.92
N VAL A 226 6.28 10.35 39.64
CA VAL A 226 5.68 9.43 40.62
C VAL A 226 6.05 7.99 40.26
N LEU A 227 6.44 7.20 41.26
CA LEU A 227 6.68 5.77 41.14
C LEU A 227 5.56 5.01 41.86
N PHE A 228 4.90 4.11 41.14
CA PHE A 228 4.00 3.10 41.69
C PHE A 228 4.77 1.80 41.77
N LEU A 229 4.93 1.29 43.00
CA LEU A 229 5.53 0.01 43.36
C LEU A 229 4.50 -0.80 44.14
#